data_AF-A0A8H4RM70-F1
#
_entry.id   AF-A0A8H4RM70-F1
#
_cell.length_a   1.000
_cell.length_b   1.000
_cell.length_c   1.000
_cell.angle_alpha   90.00
_cell.angle_beta   90.00
_cell.angle_gamma   90.00
#
_symmetry.space_group_name_H-M   'P 1'
#
loop_
_entity.id
_entity.type
_entity.pdbx_description
1 polymer ?
#
loop_
_entity_poly.entity_id
_entity_poly.type
_entity_poly.pdbx_seq_one_letter_code
_entity_poly.pdbx_strand_id
1 'polypeptide(L)'
;MDTDSPVQKSPTQTSSKRYSTPTMPSFFSDMASDPATLEGQQISAILVMKWRPYSSSPPVGDFVKAVCHTPDGWWTDVKNLKSGDTLRIQWKAFFPMPYLAKCGCKPEACRCIRESYEEYLRRQPTRSKVSFLADQKKCIDNGKFDDFEDRKDLLTFKLLNLLTYPRVMFGHFGKRKSSLVASVLFPLYIHPLSGAWDPLYTAIEGYPKVNFTLVINPNSGPGPESMPDANFTKGILKLNKYPNVINVGYVSTNYSSRDISLVLQDIHTYSGWALNTTVKGLGMHGIFLDEGASDYNPTSVQYYETLAGAIRSEEGFGKNPVIIQNPGTVPDPRYLSSSTMSVVYEGSFDIYIQEAMAKNISAFRSQYNVKREKLGVIVHSMPTKVTATKERQLVRDLRDLVGNVFLTGLNIDYYEHFWTGWRTFVREMAAN
;
A
#
# COMPACT_ATOMS: atom_id res chain seq x y z
N MET A 1 75.02 12.46 -24.07
CA MET A 1 74.90 13.49 -23.02
C MET A 1 73.45 13.91 -23.00
N ASP A 2 72.93 14.15 -21.79
CA ASP A 2 71.60 13.70 -21.42
C ASP A 2 70.42 14.49 -22.00
N THR A 3 69.32 13.76 -22.16
CA THR A 3 67.99 14.29 -22.51
C THR A 3 67.33 14.86 -21.26
N ASP A 4 67.04 16.16 -21.26
CA ASP A 4 66.34 16.81 -20.14
C ASP A 4 64.86 17.03 -20.48
N SER A 5 63.98 16.60 -19.58
CA SER A 5 62.52 16.75 -19.69
C SER A 5 61.90 16.68 -18.30
N PRO A 6 61.35 17.78 -17.75
CA PRO A 6 60.86 17.80 -16.37
C PRO A 6 59.62 16.92 -16.16
N VAL A 7 59.78 15.96 -15.24
CA VAL A 7 58.80 14.93 -14.85
C VAL A 7 57.47 15.50 -14.37
N GLN A 8 56.35 14.90 -14.80
CA GLN A 8 55.01 15.13 -14.25
C GLN A 8 54.96 14.76 -12.76
N LYS A 9 54.53 15.69 -11.90
CA LYS A 9 54.26 15.40 -10.49
C LYS A 9 52.98 14.58 -10.34
N SER A 10 53.13 13.28 -10.08
CA SER A 10 52.06 12.40 -9.60
C SER A 10 51.55 12.86 -8.23
N PRO A 11 50.23 12.85 -7.95
CA PRO A 11 49.69 13.23 -6.64
C PRO A 11 50.13 12.27 -5.54
N THR A 12 50.53 12.82 -4.40
CA THR A 12 50.86 12.09 -3.17
C THR A 12 49.76 11.12 -2.75
N GLN A 13 50.12 9.85 -2.55
CA GLN A 13 49.25 8.88 -1.88
C GLN A 13 48.99 9.31 -0.43
N THR A 14 47.81 9.88 -0.16
CA THR A 14 47.32 10.02 1.21
C THR A 14 46.89 8.64 1.72
N SER A 15 47.55 8.18 2.78
CA SER A 15 47.31 6.87 3.38
C SER A 15 45.84 6.71 3.78
N SER A 16 45.15 5.74 3.17
CA SER A 16 43.86 5.27 3.65
C SER A 16 44.02 4.75 5.09
N LYS A 17 43.57 5.54 6.07
CA LYS A 17 43.37 5.06 7.44
C LYS A 17 42.24 4.05 7.40
N ARG A 18 42.62 2.77 7.30
CA ARG A 18 41.72 1.63 7.44
C ARG A 18 41.23 1.63 8.90
N TYR A 19 40.12 2.32 9.16
CA TYR A 19 39.51 2.37 10.48
C TYR A 19 38.95 0.99 10.81
N SER A 20 39.64 0.29 11.71
CA SER A 20 39.24 -1.00 12.25
C SER A 20 37.82 -0.92 12.80
N THR A 21 36.94 -1.80 12.31
CA THR A 21 35.64 -2.04 12.93
C THR A 21 35.86 -2.38 14.40
N PRO A 22 35.20 -1.70 15.37
CA PRO A 22 35.28 -2.10 16.76
C PRO A 22 34.71 -3.51 16.89
N THR A 23 35.57 -4.49 17.19
CA THR A 23 35.14 -5.86 17.45
C THR A 23 34.39 -5.86 18.76
N MET A 24 33.06 -5.79 18.70
CA MET A 24 32.20 -5.86 19.88
C MET A 24 32.35 -7.25 20.53
N PRO A 25 32.24 -7.36 21.87
CA PRO A 25 32.26 -8.66 22.53
C PRO A 25 31.16 -9.57 21.97
N SER A 26 31.53 -10.78 21.55
CA SER A 26 30.64 -11.74 20.87
C SER A 26 29.33 -11.96 21.64
N PHE A 27 29.42 -11.95 22.97
CA PHE A 27 28.31 -12.19 23.91
C PHE A 27 27.08 -11.27 23.71
N PHE A 28 27.22 -10.07 23.15
CA PHE A 28 26.08 -9.19 22.86
C PHE A 28 25.54 -9.31 21.44
N SER A 29 26.34 -9.80 20.48
CA SER A 29 25.86 -10.01 19.10
C SER A 29 24.78 -11.09 19.06
N ASP A 30 24.94 -12.13 19.87
CA ASP A 30 24.01 -13.27 19.96
C ASP A 30 22.74 -12.97 20.75
N MET A 31 22.65 -11.78 21.39
CA MET A 31 21.47 -11.32 22.12
C MET A 31 20.52 -10.45 21.26
N ALA A 32 20.95 -10.00 20.07
CA ALA A 32 20.12 -9.14 19.23
C ALA A 32 19.20 -9.97 18.33
N SER A 33 17.90 -9.92 18.59
CA SER A 33 16.90 -10.53 17.72
C SER A 33 16.78 -9.73 16.41
N ASP A 34 16.54 -10.42 15.30
CA ASP A 34 16.33 -9.78 13.99
C ASP A 34 14.93 -9.14 13.94
N PRO A 35 14.79 -7.81 13.76
CA PRO A 35 13.50 -7.13 13.72
C PRO A 35 12.59 -7.55 12.55
N ALA A 36 13.12 -8.25 11.53
CA ALA A 36 12.31 -8.88 10.47
C ALA A 36 11.54 -10.12 10.96
N THR A 37 12.00 -10.75 12.05
CA THR A 37 11.44 -12.00 12.60
C THR A 37 10.37 -11.75 13.66
N LEU A 38 9.53 -12.76 13.91
CA LEU A 38 8.52 -12.72 14.96
C LEU A 38 9.16 -12.51 16.35
N GLU A 39 10.33 -13.11 16.59
CA GLU A 39 11.07 -12.95 17.85
C GLU A 39 11.53 -11.50 18.06
N GLY A 40 12.17 -10.89 17.04
CA GLY A 40 12.60 -9.49 17.11
C GLY A 40 11.47 -8.47 17.15
N GLN A 41 10.24 -8.87 16.82
CA GLN A 41 9.06 -8.04 16.97
C GLN A 41 8.45 -8.10 18.37
N GLN A 42 8.82 -9.07 19.23
CA GLN A 42 8.22 -9.19 20.55
C GLN A 42 8.56 -8.04 21.51
N ILE A 43 7.61 -7.69 22.38
CA ILE A 43 7.91 -6.90 23.58
C ILE A 43 9.01 -7.63 24.37
N SER A 44 9.98 -6.88 24.85
CA SER A 44 11.25 -7.37 25.41
C SER A 44 12.33 -7.85 24.44
N ALA A 45 12.09 -7.90 23.13
CA ALA A 45 13.15 -8.14 22.15
C ALA A 45 14.28 -7.09 22.28
N ILE A 46 15.52 -7.53 22.07
CA ILE A 46 16.70 -6.67 22.08
C ILE A 46 17.07 -6.38 20.62
N LEU A 47 17.09 -5.11 20.26
CA LEU A 47 17.29 -4.61 18.91
C LEU A 47 18.52 -3.71 18.83
N VAL A 48 19.16 -3.66 17.66
CA VAL A 48 20.34 -2.82 17.41
C VAL A 48 19.95 -1.65 16.52
N MET A 49 20.24 -0.43 16.96
CA MET A 49 20.10 0.77 16.13
C MET A 49 21.01 0.67 14.89
N LYS A 50 20.45 0.80 13.69
CA LYS A 50 21.20 0.75 12.41
C LYS A 50 21.42 2.15 11.81
N TRP A 51 20.60 3.12 12.20
CA TRP A 51 20.74 4.54 11.88
C TRP A 51 19.95 5.40 12.88
N ARG A 52 20.14 6.73 12.84
CA ARG A 52 19.49 7.67 13.77
C ARG A 52 18.46 8.54 13.01
N PRO A 53 17.16 8.44 13.31
CA PRO A 53 16.15 9.32 12.72
C PRO A 53 16.20 10.74 13.30
N TYR A 54 16.59 10.89 14.57
CA TYR A 54 16.73 12.18 15.26
C TYR A 54 18.06 12.30 16.00
N SER A 55 18.50 13.52 16.28
CA SER A 55 19.72 13.80 17.07
C SER A 55 19.65 13.28 18.51
N SER A 56 18.45 13.14 19.05
CA SER A 56 18.14 12.56 20.37
C SER A 56 18.00 11.03 20.38
N SER A 57 17.87 10.38 19.22
CA SER A 57 17.77 8.91 19.15
C SER A 57 19.06 8.24 19.62
N PRO A 58 19.04 7.02 20.19
CA PRO A 58 20.25 6.31 20.59
C PRO A 58 21.31 6.21 19.46
N PRO A 59 22.62 6.22 19.77
CA PRO A 59 23.71 6.00 18.81
C PRO A 59 23.54 4.76 17.93
N VAL A 60 24.11 4.77 16.72
CA VAL A 60 24.14 3.58 15.88
C VAL A 60 25.05 2.53 16.52
N GLY A 61 24.57 1.29 16.60
CA GLY A 61 25.23 0.19 17.31
C GLY A 61 24.87 0.08 18.80
N ASP A 62 24.13 1.02 19.38
CA ASP A 62 23.56 0.82 20.73
C ASP A 62 22.43 -0.21 20.67
N PHE A 63 22.33 -1.00 21.74
CA PHE A 63 21.27 -2.00 21.96
C PHE A 63 20.12 -1.38 22.74
N VAL A 64 18.90 -1.62 22.28
CA VAL A 64 17.67 -1.13 22.91
C VAL A 64 16.70 -2.30 23.11
N LYS A 65 15.90 -2.25 24.18
CA LYS A 65 14.87 -3.24 24.46
C LYS A 65 13.50 -2.69 24.09
N ALA A 66 12.71 -3.43 23.31
CA ALA A 66 11.33 -3.05 22.98
C ALA A 66 10.43 -3.06 24.23
N VAL A 67 9.66 -1.98 24.45
CA VAL A 67 8.80 -1.78 25.64
C VAL A 67 7.32 -1.64 25.26
N CYS A 68 7.01 -0.91 24.19
CA CYS A 68 5.66 -0.84 23.61
C CYS A 68 5.75 -0.57 22.10
N HIS A 69 4.86 -1.13 21.28
CA HIS A 69 4.70 -0.76 19.87
C HIS A 69 3.43 0.08 19.72
N THR A 70 3.43 1.06 18.82
CA THR A 70 2.18 1.78 18.48
C THR A 70 1.24 0.88 17.67
N PRO A 71 -0.10 1.08 17.76
CA PRO A 71 -1.07 0.20 17.07
C PRO A 71 -0.92 0.14 15.54
N ASP A 72 -0.30 1.17 14.96
CA ASP A 72 -0.03 1.33 13.53
C ASP A 72 1.31 0.72 13.08
N GLY A 73 2.13 0.20 14.01
CA GLY A 73 3.43 -0.42 13.79
C GLY A 73 4.58 0.53 13.42
N TRP A 74 4.34 1.84 13.34
CA TRP A 74 5.36 2.80 12.88
C TRP A 74 6.40 3.14 13.93
N TRP A 75 6.02 3.09 15.20
CA TRP A 75 6.84 3.53 16.32
C TRP A 75 6.93 2.47 17.39
N THR A 76 8.01 2.53 18.15
CA THR A 76 8.25 1.64 19.28
C THR A 76 8.93 2.44 20.38
N ASP A 77 8.32 2.39 21.56
CA ASP A 77 8.93 2.88 22.79
C ASP A 77 9.97 1.84 23.21
N VAL A 78 11.23 2.27 23.27
CA VAL A 78 12.37 1.42 23.58
C VAL A 78 13.14 1.96 24.78
N LYS A 79 13.70 1.05 25.58
CA LYS A 79 14.66 1.40 26.63
C LYS A 79 16.08 1.15 26.13
N ASN A 80 16.93 2.18 26.09
CA ASN A 80 18.35 2.02 25.79
C ASN A 80 19.01 1.21 26.93
N LEU A 81 19.68 0.11 26.59
CA LEU A 81 20.29 -0.79 27.60
C LEU A 81 21.56 -0.23 28.24
N LYS A 82 22.17 0.78 27.63
CA LYS A 82 23.40 1.44 28.08
C LYS A 82 23.14 2.72 28.88
N SER A 83 22.21 3.58 28.43
CA SER A 83 21.88 4.81 29.17
C SER A 83 20.70 4.66 30.14
N GLY A 84 19.83 3.68 29.91
CA GLY A 84 18.61 3.47 30.69
C GLY A 84 17.41 4.32 30.26
N ASP A 85 17.60 5.27 29.33
CA ASP A 85 16.55 6.16 28.85
C ASP A 85 15.44 5.41 28.09
N THR A 86 14.21 5.87 28.22
CA THR A 86 13.07 5.40 27.40
C THR A 86 12.73 6.44 26.34
N LEU A 87 12.69 6.03 25.07
CA LEU A 87 12.55 6.91 23.91
C LEU A 87 11.64 6.27 22.86
N ARG A 88 10.83 7.07 22.16
CA ARG A 88 10.05 6.63 21.01
C ARG A 88 10.90 6.66 19.73
N ILE A 89 11.00 5.52 19.05
CA ILE A 89 11.84 5.33 17.87
C ILE A 89 11.00 4.76 16.71
N GLN A 90 11.27 5.21 15.48
CA GLN A 90 10.62 4.65 14.29
C GLN A 90 11.10 3.22 14.04
N TRP A 91 10.20 2.27 13.78
CA TRP A 91 10.54 0.85 13.61
C TRP A 91 11.62 0.61 12.53
N LYS A 92 11.57 1.39 11.45
CA LYS A 92 12.58 1.38 10.38
C LYS A 92 14.02 1.70 10.82
N ALA A 93 14.25 2.26 12.03
CA ALA A 93 15.58 2.54 12.58
C ALA A 93 16.40 1.28 12.94
N PHE A 94 15.73 0.14 13.06
CA PHE A 94 16.36 -1.17 13.37
C PHE A 94 16.79 -1.94 12.11
N PHE A 95 16.49 -1.41 10.93
CA PHE A 95 16.91 -1.94 9.62
C PHE A 95 18.03 -1.06 9.06
N PRO A 96 18.98 -1.60 8.28
CA PRO A 96 19.86 -0.76 7.47
C PRO A 96 19.04 0.23 6.62
N MET A 97 19.65 1.32 6.17
CA MET A 97 18.97 2.22 5.23
C MET A 97 19.27 1.85 3.78
N PRO A 98 18.33 2.08 2.86
CA PRO A 98 18.66 1.98 1.45
C PRO A 98 19.69 3.04 1.08
N TYR A 99 20.59 2.74 0.16
CA TYR A 99 21.68 3.64 -0.22
C TYR A 99 21.24 5.05 -0.65
N LEU A 100 20.02 5.20 -1.17
CA LEU A 100 19.45 6.48 -1.59
C LEU A 100 18.96 7.36 -0.42
N ALA A 101 18.81 6.81 0.80
CA ALA A 101 18.37 7.58 1.95
C ALA A 101 19.51 8.38 2.62
N LYS A 102 19.14 9.53 3.19
CA LYS A 102 20.04 10.40 3.96
C LYS A 102 19.92 10.11 5.45
N CYS A 103 21.07 10.04 6.13
CA CYS A 103 21.14 9.84 7.57
C CYS A 103 20.90 11.14 8.35
N GLY A 104 20.16 11.07 9.46
CA GLY A 104 19.90 12.21 10.37
C GLY A 104 21.08 12.59 11.28
N CYS A 105 22.32 12.56 10.78
CA CYS A 105 23.55 12.79 11.54
C CYS A 105 24.34 14.00 11.03
N LYS A 106 25.14 14.61 11.93
CA LYS A 106 26.09 15.66 11.57
C LYS A 106 27.23 15.08 10.70
N PRO A 107 27.84 15.87 9.80
CA PRO A 107 28.75 15.36 8.75
C PRO A 107 29.90 14.48 9.25
N GLU A 108 30.43 14.75 10.43
CA GLU A 108 31.62 14.11 10.99
C GLU A 108 31.36 12.76 11.69
N ALA A 109 30.10 12.34 11.86
CA ALA A 109 29.72 11.20 12.70
C ALA A 109 28.71 10.22 12.08
N CYS A 110 28.55 10.24 10.75
CA CYS A 110 27.56 9.41 10.07
C CYS A 110 27.98 7.94 9.95
N ARG A 111 27.51 7.12 10.90
CA ARG A 111 27.77 5.66 11.01
C ARG A 111 26.55 4.80 10.66
N CYS A 112 25.77 5.15 9.64
CA CYS A 112 24.63 4.31 9.23
C CYS A 112 25.08 3.02 8.56
N ILE A 113 24.39 1.93 8.83
CA ILE A 113 24.49 0.72 8.00
C ILE A 113 23.60 0.91 6.77
N ARG A 114 24.14 0.62 5.59
CA ARG A 114 23.49 0.79 4.28
C ARG A 114 23.33 -0.55 3.57
N GLU A 115 22.28 -0.70 2.79
CA GLU A 115 22.04 -1.84 1.89
C GLU A 115 21.41 -1.39 0.56
N SER A 116 21.18 -2.31 -0.38
CA SER A 116 20.47 -1.98 -1.62
C SER A 116 19.01 -1.60 -1.33
N TYR A 117 18.33 -0.94 -2.29
CA TYR A 117 16.91 -0.62 -2.09
C TYR A 117 16.05 -1.90 -2.06
N GLU A 118 16.39 -2.92 -2.86
CA GLU A 118 15.71 -4.21 -2.87
C GLU A 118 15.99 -5.04 -1.60
N GLU A 119 17.21 -5.03 -1.07
CA GLU A 119 17.55 -5.71 0.19
C GLU A 119 16.82 -5.09 1.38
N TYR A 120 16.78 -3.75 1.43
CA TYR A 120 16.03 -2.99 2.43
C TYR A 120 14.55 -3.38 2.43
N LEU A 121 13.89 -3.35 1.27
CA LEU A 121 12.48 -3.72 1.14
C LEU A 121 12.24 -5.18 1.53
N ARG A 122 13.12 -6.12 1.16
CA ARG A 122 13.00 -7.54 1.55
C ARG A 122 13.17 -7.78 3.05
N ARG A 123 13.97 -6.97 3.74
CA ARG A 123 14.20 -7.10 5.18
C ARG A 123 13.10 -6.44 6.02
N GLN A 124 12.42 -5.42 5.52
CA GLN A 124 11.34 -4.79 6.28
C GLN A 124 10.20 -5.80 6.48
N PRO A 125 9.77 -6.09 7.72
CA PRO A 125 8.57 -6.88 7.94
C PRO A 125 7.38 -6.10 7.40
N THR A 126 6.49 -6.81 6.70
CA THR A 126 5.23 -6.23 6.24
C THR A 126 4.49 -5.61 7.43
N ARG A 127 3.83 -4.47 7.19
CA ARG A 127 3.13 -3.64 8.20
C ARG A 127 2.12 -4.42 9.05
N SER A 128 1.69 -5.59 8.56
CA SER A 128 0.81 -6.59 9.17
C SER A 128 1.47 -7.57 10.17
N LYS A 129 2.80 -7.66 10.26
CA LYS A 129 3.50 -8.59 11.18
C LYS A 129 3.76 -7.97 12.56
N VAL A 130 4.11 -6.68 12.59
CA VAL A 130 4.34 -5.91 13.84
C VAL A 130 3.07 -5.81 14.71
N SER A 131 1.88 -5.96 14.11
CA SER A 131 0.58 -5.88 14.80
C SER A 131 0.05 -7.24 15.32
N PHE A 132 0.76 -8.36 15.10
CA PHE A 132 0.30 -9.71 15.49
C PHE A 132 0.93 -10.21 16.80
N LEU A 133 0.90 -9.39 17.85
CA LEU A 133 1.47 -9.75 19.16
C LEU A 133 0.48 -9.48 20.30
N ALA A 134 0.03 -10.57 20.93
CA ALA A 134 -1.08 -10.60 21.87
C ALA A 134 -0.77 -10.02 23.28
N ASP A 135 0.42 -9.45 23.50
CA ASP A 135 0.87 -8.91 24.77
C ASP A 135 0.98 -7.36 24.75
N GLN A 136 -0.07 -6.68 24.27
CA GLN A 136 -0.25 -5.24 24.51
C GLN A 136 -0.64 -4.99 25.98
N LYS A 137 0.29 -5.23 26.89
CA LYS A 137 0.23 -4.70 28.25
C LYS A 137 0.28 -3.17 28.14
N LYS A 138 -0.77 -2.48 28.63
CA LYS A 138 -0.94 -1.01 28.56
C LYS A 138 0.40 -0.29 28.63
N CYS A 139 0.75 0.48 27.59
CA CYS A 139 1.96 1.30 27.62
C CYS A 139 1.94 2.16 28.90
N ILE A 140 3.09 2.31 29.55
CA ILE A 140 3.14 2.87 30.91
C ILE A 140 2.73 4.34 30.88
N ASP A 141 1.61 4.65 31.55
CA ASP A 141 1.25 6.01 31.97
C ASP A 141 2.30 6.52 32.97
N ASN A 142 3.39 7.13 32.49
CA ASN A 142 4.31 7.95 33.29
C ASN A 142 5.07 8.95 32.40
N GLY A 143 4.57 10.18 32.35
CA GLY A 143 5.42 11.37 32.12
C GLY A 143 5.49 11.95 30.71
N LYS A 144 4.53 12.83 30.42
CA LYS A 144 4.63 13.99 29.49
C LYS A 144 4.94 13.70 28.02
N PHE A 145 3.86 13.61 27.25
CA PHE A 145 3.71 14.40 26.02
C PHE A 145 2.30 14.98 25.98
N ASP A 146 2.06 16.00 26.80
CA ASP A 146 0.95 16.92 26.61
C ASP A 146 1.33 17.85 25.46
N ASP A 147 0.58 17.84 24.34
CA ASP A 147 -0.38 18.91 24.08
C ASP A 147 -1.26 18.58 22.86
N PHE A 148 -2.57 18.45 23.09
CA PHE A 148 -3.68 19.11 22.36
C PHE A 148 -5.03 18.51 22.84
N GLU A 149 -5.77 19.32 23.61
CA GLU A 149 -7.18 19.14 24.01
C GLU A 149 -8.13 19.03 22.76
N ASP A 150 -9.37 18.49 22.75
CA ASP A 150 -10.37 18.10 23.76
C ASP A 150 -11.54 17.30 23.08
N ARG A 151 -12.45 16.49 23.68
CA ARG A 151 -12.61 15.85 25.01
C ARG A 151 -13.18 14.41 24.88
N LYS A 152 -12.83 13.57 25.85
CA LYS A 152 -13.66 12.62 26.64
C LYS A 152 -15.07 12.25 26.12
N ASP A 153 -15.28 10.96 25.85
CA ASP A 153 -16.23 10.09 26.60
C ASP A 153 -16.21 8.63 26.09
N LEU A 154 -15.37 7.76 26.67
CA LEU A 154 -15.30 6.35 26.23
C LEU A 154 -14.75 5.32 27.25
N LEU A 155 -14.87 5.59 28.56
CA LEU A 155 -14.35 4.70 29.62
C LEU A 155 -15.41 3.94 30.43
N THR A 156 -16.70 4.15 30.19
CA THR A 156 -17.80 3.54 30.99
C THR A 156 -18.47 2.31 30.35
N PHE A 157 -18.04 1.85 29.17
CA PHE A 157 -18.79 0.85 28.38
C PHE A 157 -18.10 -0.51 28.10
N LYS A 158 -16.94 -0.81 28.73
CA LYS A 158 -16.14 -2.02 28.40
C LYS A 158 -16.36 -3.27 29.27
N LEU A 159 -17.44 -3.36 30.07
CA LEU A 159 -17.69 -4.52 30.94
C LEU A 159 -19.03 -5.26 30.77
N LEU A 160 -19.89 -4.87 29.82
CA LEU A 160 -21.00 -5.70 29.33
C LEU A 160 -21.11 -5.59 27.81
N ASN A 161 -20.55 -6.55 27.06
CA ASN A 161 -21.00 -6.92 25.71
C ASN A 161 -20.30 -8.19 25.13
N LEU A 162 -19.90 -9.15 25.98
CA LEU A 162 -19.24 -10.39 25.54
C LEU A 162 -20.22 -11.55 25.25
N LEU A 163 -21.55 -11.32 25.31
CA LEU A 163 -22.57 -12.36 25.07
C LEU A 163 -23.74 -11.95 24.17
N THR A 164 -23.76 -10.72 23.62
CA THR A 164 -24.75 -10.32 22.62
C THR A 164 -24.11 -9.52 21.50
N TYR A 165 -23.85 -10.18 20.36
CA TYR A 165 -23.80 -9.46 19.09
C TYR A 165 -25.11 -8.68 18.97
N PRO A 166 -25.12 -7.35 18.83
CA PRO A 166 -26.34 -6.65 18.46
C PRO A 166 -26.79 -7.26 17.13
N ARG A 167 -28.06 -7.66 17.06
CA ARG A 167 -28.66 -8.07 15.80
C ARG A 167 -28.42 -6.92 14.81
N VAL A 168 -27.65 -7.18 13.76
CA VAL A 168 -27.82 -6.43 12.51
C VAL A 168 -29.30 -6.49 12.23
N MET A 169 -29.97 -5.33 12.31
CA MET A 169 -31.41 -5.24 12.14
C MET A 169 -31.71 -5.48 10.67
N PHE A 170 -31.78 -6.75 10.28
CA PHE A 170 -32.28 -7.18 8.99
C PHE A 170 -33.69 -6.60 8.85
N GLY A 171 -33.80 -5.58 8.00
CA GLY A 171 -35.08 -4.98 7.65
C GLY A 171 -36.07 -6.05 7.19
N HIS A 172 -37.36 -5.80 7.45
CA HIS A 172 -38.43 -6.77 7.22
C HIS A 172 -38.39 -7.42 5.83
N PHE A 173 -38.90 -8.65 5.74
CA PHE A 173 -39.02 -9.46 4.52
C PHE A 173 -39.91 -8.79 3.45
N GLY A 174 -39.37 -7.79 2.76
CA GLY A 174 -39.81 -7.42 1.42
C GLY A 174 -39.38 -8.50 0.41
N LYS A 175 -40.11 -8.60 -0.71
CA LYS A 175 -39.74 -9.48 -1.84
C LYS A 175 -38.25 -9.26 -2.19
N ARG A 176 -37.47 -10.34 -2.33
CA ARG A 176 -36.05 -10.27 -2.70
C ARG A 176 -35.91 -9.55 -4.05
N LYS A 177 -35.54 -8.26 -4.01
CA LYS A 177 -35.05 -7.55 -5.20
C LYS A 177 -33.73 -8.20 -5.61
N SER A 178 -33.53 -8.39 -6.91
CA SER A 178 -32.22 -8.77 -7.47
C SER A 178 -31.19 -7.71 -7.06
N SER A 179 -30.01 -8.18 -6.71
CA SER A 179 -28.84 -7.36 -6.43
C SER A 179 -28.38 -6.59 -7.67
N LEU A 180 -27.79 -5.42 -7.47
CA LEU A 180 -27.27 -4.62 -8.57
C LEU A 180 -25.97 -5.22 -9.12
N VAL A 181 -25.71 -5.05 -10.42
CA VAL A 181 -24.51 -5.59 -11.08
C VAL A 181 -23.32 -4.65 -10.83
N ALA A 182 -22.18 -5.19 -10.43
CA ALA A 182 -20.95 -4.44 -10.22
C ALA A 182 -19.77 -5.10 -10.97
N SER A 183 -18.74 -4.32 -11.26
CA SER A 183 -17.48 -4.81 -11.81
C SER A 183 -16.59 -5.35 -10.69
N VAL A 184 -15.78 -6.36 -10.99
CA VAL A 184 -14.62 -6.72 -10.18
C VAL A 184 -13.54 -5.66 -10.45
N LEU A 185 -13.19 -4.87 -9.44
CA LEU A 185 -11.94 -4.11 -9.44
C LEU A 185 -10.87 -5.03 -8.85
N PHE A 186 -9.69 -5.12 -9.46
CA PHE A 186 -8.62 -5.97 -8.95
C PHE A 186 -7.25 -5.30 -9.11
N PRO A 187 -6.61 -4.91 -8.00
CA PRO A 187 -5.18 -4.61 -7.96
C PRO A 187 -4.38 -5.88 -8.28
N LEU A 188 -4.01 -6.06 -9.55
CA LEU A 188 -3.33 -7.26 -10.06
C LEU A 188 -1.82 -7.03 -9.98
N TYR A 189 -1.30 -6.98 -8.75
CA TYR A 189 0.13 -6.73 -8.48
C TYR A 189 0.95 -8.04 -8.45
N ILE A 190 0.36 -9.11 -8.95
CA ILE A 190 0.97 -10.43 -9.15
C ILE A 190 1.85 -10.37 -10.40
N HIS A 191 3.15 -10.65 -10.29
CA HIS A 191 4.01 -10.76 -11.48
C HIS A 191 3.53 -11.91 -12.39
N PRO A 192 3.33 -11.70 -13.70
CA PRO A 192 2.73 -12.67 -14.64
C PRO A 192 3.64 -13.84 -15.06
N LEU A 193 4.36 -14.44 -14.09
CA LEU A 193 5.05 -15.72 -14.29
C LEU A 193 4.07 -16.79 -14.80
N SER A 194 4.60 -17.83 -15.47
CA SER A 194 3.78 -18.89 -16.08
C SER A 194 2.80 -19.52 -15.06
N GLY A 195 1.50 -19.42 -15.33
CA GLY A 195 0.43 -19.92 -14.46
C GLY A 195 -0.03 -18.95 -13.35
N ALA A 196 0.71 -17.89 -13.05
CA ALA A 196 0.39 -16.99 -11.94
C ALA A 196 -0.98 -16.32 -12.09
N TRP A 197 -1.39 -15.96 -13.31
CA TRP A 197 -2.69 -15.33 -13.62
C TRP A 197 -3.79 -16.32 -14.04
N ASP A 198 -3.55 -17.64 -14.04
CA ASP A 198 -4.56 -18.64 -14.43
C ASP A 198 -5.85 -18.61 -13.58
N PRO A 199 -5.82 -18.33 -12.27
CA PRO A 199 -7.05 -18.15 -11.47
C PRO A 199 -7.90 -16.96 -11.94
N LEU A 200 -7.29 -15.92 -12.53
CA LEU A 200 -7.99 -14.79 -13.12
C LEU A 200 -8.52 -15.11 -14.53
N TYR A 201 -7.72 -15.74 -15.40
CA TYR A 201 -8.22 -16.17 -16.71
C TYR A 201 -9.43 -17.11 -16.58
N THR A 202 -9.36 -18.07 -15.67
CA THR A 202 -10.49 -18.97 -15.34
C THR A 202 -11.74 -18.20 -14.90
N ALA A 203 -11.56 -17.11 -14.14
CA ALA A 203 -12.66 -16.28 -13.65
C ALA A 203 -13.28 -15.43 -14.77
N ILE A 204 -12.46 -14.82 -15.63
CA ILE A 204 -12.91 -14.04 -16.79
C ILE A 204 -13.73 -14.90 -17.75
N GLU A 205 -13.22 -16.08 -18.09
CA GLU A 205 -13.85 -17.03 -19.01
C GLU A 205 -15.13 -17.66 -18.44
N GLY A 206 -15.13 -17.99 -17.15
CA GLY A 206 -16.28 -18.58 -16.48
C GLY A 206 -17.45 -17.60 -16.25
N TYR A 207 -17.19 -16.30 -16.24
CA TYR A 207 -18.18 -15.26 -15.93
C TYR A 207 -18.16 -14.11 -16.96
N PRO A 208 -18.50 -14.35 -18.24
CA PRO A 208 -18.42 -13.35 -19.31
C PRO A 208 -19.39 -12.16 -19.18
N LYS A 209 -20.31 -12.21 -18.20
CA LYS A 209 -21.22 -11.10 -17.83
C LYS A 209 -20.69 -10.23 -16.68
N VAL A 210 -19.61 -10.64 -16.03
CA VAL A 210 -18.92 -9.83 -15.02
C VAL A 210 -17.79 -9.07 -15.72
N ASN A 211 -17.77 -7.76 -15.52
CA ASN A 211 -16.67 -6.91 -16.00
C ASN A 211 -15.52 -6.94 -14.99
N PHE A 212 -14.29 -6.98 -15.49
CA PHE A 212 -13.07 -6.99 -14.70
C PHE A 212 -12.22 -5.76 -15.04
N THR A 213 -12.07 -4.86 -14.08
CA THR A 213 -11.16 -3.71 -14.16
C THR A 213 -9.87 -4.08 -13.42
N LEU A 214 -8.79 -4.27 -14.17
CA LEU A 214 -7.53 -4.82 -13.68
C LEU A 214 -6.47 -3.72 -13.62
N VAL A 215 -5.92 -3.47 -12.44
CA VAL A 215 -4.83 -2.51 -12.26
C VAL A 215 -3.51 -3.23 -12.43
N ILE A 216 -2.79 -2.91 -13.52
CA ILE A 216 -1.51 -3.53 -13.87
C ILE A 216 -0.37 -2.66 -13.32
N ASN A 217 0.52 -3.27 -12.55
CA ASN A 217 1.62 -2.56 -11.88
C ASN A 217 2.95 -3.31 -12.07
N PRO A 218 3.73 -3.03 -13.13
CA PRO A 218 5.03 -3.65 -13.35
C PRO A 218 6.06 -3.37 -12.26
N ASN A 219 6.20 -2.11 -11.83
CA ASN A 219 7.22 -1.69 -10.87
C ASN A 219 6.86 -0.33 -10.22
N SER A 220 5.78 -0.29 -9.42
CA SER A 220 5.19 0.95 -8.86
C SER A 220 4.92 2.03 -9.91
N GLY A 221 4.55 1.59 -11.11
CA GLY A 221 4.62 2.36 -12.35
C GLY A 221 4.92 1.42 -13.54
N PRO A 222 5.03 1.96 -14.77
CA PRO A 222 5.24 1.16 -15.98
C PRO A 222 6.63 0.47 -16.03
N GLY A 223 7.56 0.91 -15.17
CA GLY A 223 8.98 0.55 -15.21
C GLY A 223 9.83 1.67 -15.83
N PRO A 224 11.18 1.53 -15.78
CA PRO A 224 12.09 2.52 -16.35
C PRO A 224 12.21 2.43 -17.88
N GLU A 225 11.78 1.32 -18.47
CA GLU A 225 11.86 1.04 -19.91
C GLU A 225 10.58 1.45 -20.64
N SER A 226 10.69 1.72 -21.95
CA SER A 226 9.55 2.10 -22.80
C SER A 226 8.51 0.98 -23.01
N MET A 227 8.85 -0.25 -22.65
CA MET A 227 8.02 -1.45 -22.79
C MET A 227 8.12 -2.30 -21.52
N PRO A 228 7.06 -3.02 -21.13
CA PRO A 228 7.10 -3.90 -19.98
C PRO A 228 7.86 -5.19 -20.33
N ASP A 229 8.21 -6.00 -19.31
CA ASP A 229 8.89 -7.27 -19.56
C ASP A 229 8.07 -8.26 -20.41
N ALA A 230 8.72 -9.34 -20.87
CA ALA A 230 8.09 -10.34 -21.74
C ALA A 230 6.90 -11.06 -21.11
N ASN A 231 6.88 -11.22 -19.79
CA ASN A 231 5.77 -11.85 -19.05
C ASN A 231 4.57 -10.89 -18.98
N PHE A 232 4.80 -9.62 -18.62
CA PHE A 232 3.74 -8.60 -18.66
C PHE A 232 3.19 -8.40 -20.07
N THR A 233 4.07 -8.30 -21.07
CA THR A 233 3.69 -8.23 -22.48
C THR A 233 2.76 -9.37 -22.87
N LYS A 234 3.14 -10.63 -22.56
CA LYS A 234 2.33 -11.82 -22.84
C LYS A 234 1.02 -11.83 -22.06
N GLY A 235 1.05 -11.47 -20.78
CA GLY A 235 -0.12 -11.47 -19.89
C GLY A 235 -1.18 -10.45 -20.31
N ILE A 236 -0.76 -9.21 -20.58
CA ILE A 236 -1.61 -8.11 -21.04
C ILE A 236 -2.19 -8.44 -22.43
N LEU A 237 -1.38 -8.95 -23.36
CA LEU A 237 -1.84 -9.39 -24.69
C LEU A 237 -2.92 -10.49 -24.61
N LYS A 238 -2.88 -11.36 -23.60
CA LYS A 238 -3.95 -12.34 -23.37
C LYS A 238 -5.17 -11.68 -22.74
N LEU A 239 -5.00 -10.79 -21.75
CA LEU A 239 -6.10 -10.07 -21.11
C LEU A 239 -6.89 -9.18 -22.09
N ASN A 240 -6.20 -8.45 -22.98
CA ASN A 240 -6.81 -7.56 -23.98
C ASN A 240 -7.68 -8.29 -25.04
N LYS A 241 -7.74 -9.63 -25.03
CA LYS A 241 -8.62 -10.42 -25.92
C LYS A 241 -10.03 -10.63 -25.35
N TYR A 242 -10.23 -10.39 -24.05
CA TYR A 242 -11.53 -10.62 -23.41
C TYR A 242 -12.35 -9.33 -23.39
N PRO A 243 -13.58 -9.30 -23.96
CA PRO A 243 -14.37 -8.08 -24.08
C PRO A 243 -14.93 -7.57 -22.74
N ASN A 244 -14.89 -8.39 -21.69
CA ASN A 244 -15.27 -8.04 -20.32
C ASN A 244 -14.07 -7.64 -19.45
N VAL A 245 -12.90 -7.33 -20.03
CA VAL A 245 -11.70 -6.91 -19.31
C VAL A 245 -11.28 -5.49 -19.70
N ILE A 246 -10.96 -4.68 -18.70
CA ILE A 246 -10.40 -3.33 -18.84
C ILE A 246 -9.10 -3.29 -18.02
N ASN A 247 -7.96 -3.32 -18.70
CA ASN A 247 -6.66 -3.11 -18.07
C ASN A 247 -6.38 -1.60 -17.91
N VAL A 248 -5.92 -1.17 -16.73
CA VAL A 248 -5.45 0.21 -16.46
C VAL A 248 -4.05 0.19 -15.83
N GLY A 249 -3.22 1.17 -16.18
CA GLY A 249 -1.85 1.28 -15.65
C GLY A 249 -1.82 1.93 -14.26
N TYR A 250 -1.08 1.35 -13.32
CA TYR A 250 -0.82 1.94 -11.99
C TYR A 250 0.13 3.13 -12.08
N VAL A 251 -0.22 4.26 -11.47
CA VAL A 251 0.67 5.43 -11.31
C VAL A 251 0.48 6.04 -9.92
N SER A 252 1.52 6.03 -9.08
CA SER A 252 1.53 6.75 -7.79
C SER A 252 1.48 8.26 -8.01
N THR A 253 0.70 8.97 -7.18
CA THR A 253 0.64 10.44 -7.15
C THR A 253 1.15 11.06 -5.84
N ASN A 254 1.45 10.25 -4.82
CA ASN A 254 1.90 10.67 -3.49
C ASN A 254 1.08 11.85 -2.94
N TYR A 255 -0.24 11.71 -2.86
CA TYR A 255 -1.19 12.72 -2.38
C TYR A 255 -1.03 14.05 -3.13
N SER A 256 -0.97 14.00 -4.46
CA SER A 256 -0.65 15.13 -5.37
C SER A 256 0.69 15.85 -5.10
N SER A 257 1.61 15.21 -4.37
CA SER A 257 2.94 15.76 -4.05
C SER A 257 4.08 15.14 -4.87
N ARG A 258 3.80 14.16 -5.74
CA ARG A 258 4.77 13.72 -6.75
C ARG A 258 4.89 14.80 -7.84
N ASP A 259 6.10 14.97 -8.38
CA ASP A 259 6.32 15.88 -9.51
C ASP A 259 5.42 15.48 -10.68
N ILE A 260 4.58 16.42 -11.13
CA ILE A 260 3.58 16.17 -12.18
C ILE A 260 4.24 15.74 -13.50
N SER A 261 5.47 16.18 -13.79
CA SER A 261 6.19 15.77 -14.99
C SER A 261 6.53 14.26 -14.99
N LEU A 262 6.88 13.70 -13.82
CA LEU A 262 7.14 12.27 -13.66
C LEU A 262 5.85 11.45 -13.75
N VAL A 263 4.73 11.98 -13.23
CA VAL A 263 3.42 11.32 -13.34
C VAL A 263 2.92 11.33 -14.78
N LEU A 264 3.09 12.43 -15.50
CA LEU A 264 2.81 12.52 -16.94
C LEU A 264 3.72 11.60 -17.75
N GLN A 265 4.99 11.43 -17.38
CA GLN A 265 5.90 10.48 -18.02
C GLN A 265 5.46 9.02 -17.87
N ASP A 266 5.00 8.60 -16.68
CA ASP A 266 4.45 7.26 -16.47
C ASP A 266 3.18 7.04 -17.33
N ILE A 267 2.26 8.02 -17.32
CA ILE A 267 1.03 8.01 -18.12
C ILE A 267 1.36 7.87 -19.61
N HIS A 268 2.29 8.68 -20.12
CA HIS A 268 2.73 8.64 -21.50
C HIS A 268 3.35 7.28 -21.87
N THR A 269 4.12 6.68 -20.95
CA THR A 269 4.75 5.36 -21.16
C THR A 269 3.69 4.27 -21.32
N TYR A 270 2.67 4.22 -20.47
CA TYR A 270 1.54 3.28 -20.62
C TYR A 270 0.73 3.49 -21.90
N SER A 271 0.57 4.74 -22.35
CA SER A 271 -0.09 5.07 -23.63
C SER A 271 0.75 4.54 -24.81
N GLY A 272 2.06 4.81 -24.79
CA GLY A 272 3.00 4.41 -25.84
C GLY A 272 3.04 2.91 -26.12
N TRP A 273 2.68 2.06 -25.17
CA TRP A 273 2.57 0.60 -25.36
C TRP A 273 1.58 0.22 -26.47
N ALA A 274 0.49 0.96 -26.63
CA ALA A 274 -0.51 0.73 -27.68
C ALA A 274 -0.05 1.21 -29.07
N LEU A 275 0.87 2.18 -29.11
CA LEU A 275 1.45 2.74 -30.32
C LEU A 275 2.61 1.87 -30.86
N ASN A 276 2.99 0.80 -30.16
CA ASN A 276 4.08 -0.08 -30.56
C ASN A 276 3.82 -0.70 -31.96
N THR A 277 4.79 -0.54 -32.86
CA THR A 277 4.68 -1.02 -34.25
C THR A 277 4.87 -2.53 -34.37
N THR A 278 5.57 -3.15 -33.42
CA THR A 278 5.94 -4.58 -33.44
C THR A 278 4.99 -5.44 -32.61
N VAL A 279 4.57 -4.96 -31.44
CA VAL A 279 3.74 -5.71 -30.48
C VAL A 279 2.28 -5.27 -30.55
N LYS A 280 1.55 -5.78 -31.54
CA LYS A 280 0.15 -5.40 -31.76
C LYS A 280 -0.80 -5.94 -30.69
N GLY A 281 -1.69 -5.08 -30.21
CA GLY A 281 -2.71 -5.40 -29.20
C GLY A 281 -2.25 -5.27 -27.75
N LEU A 282 -0.99 -4.90 -27.51
CA LEU A 282 -0.56 -4.40 -26.20
C LEU A 282 -1.19 -3.01 -25.98
N GLY A 283 -1.40 -2.62 -24.73
CA GLY A 283 -1.97 -1.30 -24.39
C GLY A 283 -2.87 -1.36 -23.16
N MET A 284 -3.01 -0.21 -22.50
CA MET A 284 -3.95 0.01 -21.40
C MET A 284 -5.19 0.75 -21.92
N HIS A 285 -6.29 0.70 -21.17
CA HIS A 285 -7.54 1.41 -21.45
C HIS A 285 -7.71 2.66 -20.55
N GLY A 286 -6.63 3.09 -19.89
CA GLY A 286 -6.64 4.18 -18.91
C GLY A 286 -5.66 3.97 -17.77
N ILE A 287 -5.83 4.72 -16.69
CA ILE A 287 -4.86 4.86 -15.60
C ILE A 287 -5.57 4.80 -14.23
N PHE A 288 -4.90 4.15 -13.28
CA PHE A 288 -5.20 4.16 -11.86
C PHE A 288 -4.19 5.07 -11.16
N LEU A 289 -4.68 6.23 -10.72
CA LEU A 289 -3.93 7.23 -9.95
C LEU A 289 -4.01 6.86 -8.47
N ASP A 290 -2.91 6.32 -7.94
CA ASP A 290 -2.82 5.85 -6.56
C ASP A 290 -2.35 6.94 -5.59
N GLU A 291 -2.56 6.71 -4.30
CA GLU A 291 -2.27 7.66 -3.21
C GLU A 291 -2.99 9.00 -3.44
N GLY A 292 -4.27 8.94 -3.80
CA GLY A 292 -5.08 10.12 -4.11
C GLY A 292 -5.30 11.04 -2.90
N ALA A 293 -5.46 12.34 -3.14
CA ALA A 293 -5.85 13.27 -2.07
C ALA A 293 -7.35 13.08 -1.72
N SER A 294 -7.67 13.03 -0.43
CA SER A 294 -9.05 13.02 0.08
C SER A 294 -9.56 14.43 0.37
N ASP A 295 -8.78 15.21 1.10
CA ASP A 295 -9.19 16.49 1.66
C ASP A 295 -9.08 17.60 0.62
N TYR A 296 -10.02 18.54 0.62
CA TYR A 296 -10.02 19.60 -0.38
C TYR A 296 -8.80 20.51 -0.29
N ASN A 297 -8.02 20.51 -1.37
CA ASN A 297 -6.99 21.48 -1.66
C ASN A 297 -7.11 21.91 -3.15
N PRO A 298 -7.20 23.22 -3.46
CA PRO A 298 -7.37 23.70 -4.84
C PRO A 298 -6.19 23.36 -5.75
N THR A 299 -4.96 23.33 -5.24
CA THR A 299 -3.77 22.92 -6.00
C THR A 299 -3.86 21.43 -6.35
N SER A 300 -4.30 20.59 -5.42
CA SER A 300 -4.55 19.17 -5.68
C SER A 300 -5.68 18.96 -6.69
N VAL A 301 -6.75 19.76 -6.66
CA VAL A 301 -7.81 19.69 -7.69
C VAL A 301 -7.23 20.00 -9.07
N GLN A 302 -6.49 21.11 -9.21
CA GLN A 302 -5.84 21.49 -10.48
C GLN A 302 -4.84 20.43 -10.96
N TYR A 303 -4.09 19.80 -10.05
CA TYR A 303 -3.19 18.69 -10.33
C TYR A 303 -3.95 17.51 -10.96
N TYR A 304 -5.03 17.04 -10.34
CA TYR A 304 -5.82 15.92 -10.89
C TYR A 304 -6.59 16.28 -12.16
N GLU A 305 -7.05 17.52 -12.31
CA GLU A 305 -7.66 18.01 -13.56
C GLU A 305 -6.64 18.02 -14.71
N THR A 306 -5.39 18.41 -14.44
CA THR A 306 -4.29 18.38 -15.41
C THR A 306 -3.97 16.95 -15.85
N LEU A 307 -3.84 16.01 -14.89
CA LEU A 307 -3.64 14.59 -15.21
C LEU A 307 -4.82 14.00 -15.98
N ALA A 308 -6.06 14.34 -15.61
CA ALA A 308 -7.25 13.87 -16.31
C ALA A 308 -7.35 14.43 -17.73
N GLY A 309 -6.90 15.67 -17.96
CA GLY A 309 -6.75 16.25 -19.30
C GLY A 309 -5.74 15.48 -20.13
N ALA A 310 -4.54 15.22 -19.59
CA ALA A 310 -3.49 14.46 -20.26
C ALA A 310 -3.95 13.03 -20.63
N ILE A 311 -4.50 12.28 -19.66
CA ILE A 311 -5.00 10.91 -19.90
C ILE A 311 -6.09 10.89 -20.99
N ARG A 312 -6.94 11.92 -21.09
CA ARG A 312 -7.96 12.04 -22.16
C ARG A 312 -7.40 12.42 -23.52
N SER A 313 -6.20 12.99 -23.58
CA SER A 313 -5.51 13.36 -24.83
C SER A 313 -4.59 12.27 -25.40
N GLU A 314 -4.23 11.28 -24.58
CA GLU A 314 -3.34 10.18 -24.95
C GLU A 314 -4.04 9.16 -25.88
N GLU A 315 -3.61 9.11 -27.15
CA GLU A 315 -4.20 8.25 -28.19
C GLU A 315 -4.17 6.76 -27.79
N GLY A 316 -3.11 6.33 -27.09
CA GLY A 316 -2.89 4.93 -26.74
C GLY A 316 -3.92 4.32 -25.79
N PHE A 317 -4.71 5.14 -25.08
CA PHE A 317 -5.81 4.65 -24.24
C PHE A 317 -7.17 4.62 -24.96
N GLY A 318 -7.24 5.08 -26.21
CA GLY A 318 -8.46 5.17 -27.00
C GLY A 318 -9.42 6.29 -26.56
N LYS A 319 -10.63 6.29 -27.12
CA LYS A 319 -11.55 7.45 -27.08
C LYS A 319 -12.15 7.79 -25.72
N ASN A 320 -12.25 6.82 -24.80
CA ASN A 320 -12.93 6.98 -23.51
C ASN A 320 -12.08 6.32 -22.40
N PRO A 321 -10.90 6.90 -22.07
CA PRO A 321 -10.00 6.29 -21.12
C PRO A 321 -10.59 6.26 -19.71
N VAL A 322 -10.37 5.15 -19.01
CA VAL A 322 -10.80 4.98 -17.62
C VAL A 322 -9.80 5.67 -16.69
N ILE A 323 -10.26 6.68 -15.96
CA ILE A 323 -9.45 7.35 -14.92
C ILE A 323 -9.98 6.89 -13.58
N ILE A 324 -9.18 6.13 -12.83
CA ILE A 324 -9.49 5.72 -11.46
C ILE A 324 -8.62 6.53 -10.51
N GLN A 325 -9.20 7.08 -9.44
CA GLN A 325 -8.45 7.72 -8.36
C GLN A 325 -8.60 6.92 -7.09
N ASN A 326 -7.50 6.63 -6.41
CA ASN A 326 -7.52 5.89 -5.15
C ASN A 326 -7.02 6.73 -3.96
N PRO A 327 -7.90 7.54 -3.35
CA PRO A 327 -7.64 8.12 -2.02
C PRO A 327 -7.75 7.10 -0.86
N GLY A 328 -8.23 5.88 -1.10
CA GLY A 328 -8.47 4.86 -0.07
C GLY A 328 -9.57 5.20 0.94
N THR A 329 -10.21 6.36 0.82
CA THR A 329 -11.25 6.88 1.73
C THR A 329 -12.21 7.80 0.97
N VAL A 330 -13.30 8.23 1.59
CA VAL A 330 -14.27 9.15 0.98
C VAL A 330 -13.60 10.52 0.75
N PRO A 331 -13.43 10.98 -0.52
CA PRO A 331 -12.80 12.25 -0.82
C PRO A 331 -13.81 13.41 -0.82
N ASP A 332 -13.33 14.64 -0.88
CA ASP A 332 -14.15 15.78 -1.27
C ASP A 332 -14.75 15.54 -2.68
N PRO A 333 -16.06 15.80 -2.88
CA PRO A 333 -16.73 15.51 -4.15
C PRO A 333 -16.15 16.26 -5.36
N ARG A 334 -15.41 17.36 -5.15
CA ARG A 334 -14.78 18.12 -6.24
C ARG A 334 -13.71 17.33 -6.99
N TYR A 335 -13.12 16.29 -6.39
CA TYR A 335 -12.20 15.39 -7.10
C TYR A 335 -12.92 14.51 -8.15
N LEU A 336 -14.21 14.20 -7.97
CA LEU A 336 -14.97 13.27 -8.82
C LEU A 336 -15.27 13.77 -10.25
N SER A 337 -14.98 15.03 -10.56
CA SER A 337 -15.03 15.59 -11.94
C SER A 337 -13.87 15.07 -12.80
N SER A 338 -12.71 14.87 -12.18
CA SER A 338 -11.47 14.47 -12.85
C SER A 338 -11.39 12.97 -13.14
N SER A 339 -12.15 12.12 -12.43
CA SER A 339 -12.11 10.67 -12.55
C SER A 339 -13.38 10.03 -13.16
N THR A 340 -13.22 8.88 -13.80
CA THR A 340 -14.31 7.95 -14.16
C THR A 340 -14.84 7.25 -12.91
N MET A 341 -13.94 6.93 -11.97
CA MET A 341 -14.22 6.19 -10.73
C MET A 341 -13.30 6.67 -9.60
N SER A 342 -13.79 6.69 -8.35
CA SER A 342 -12.96 6.87 -7.16
C SER A 342 -13.09 5.67 -6.21
N VAL A 343 -11.97 5.16 -5.72
CA VAL A 343 -11.94 4.14 -4.66
C VAL A 343 -12.11 4.86 -3.32
N VAL A 344 -13.30 4.77 -2.75
CA VAL A 344 -13.71 5.50 -1.54
C VAL A 344 -13.57 4.70 -0.25
N TYR A 345 -13.00 3.51 -0.36
CA TYR A 345 -12.55 2.70 0.75
C TYR A 345 -11.47 1.72 0.30
N GLU A 346 -10.32 1.76 0.93
CA GLU A 346 -9.29 0.71 0.90
C GLU A 346 -8.92 0.38 2.35
N GLY A 347 -9.13 -0.87 2.77
CA GLY A 347 -8.77 -1.27 4.12
C GLY A 347 -9.28 -2.65 4.55
N SER A 348 -9.04 -2.97 5.81
CA SER A 348 -9.42 -4.26 6.39
C SER A 348 -10.93 -4.35 6.66
N PHE A 349 -11.48 -5.55 6.48
CA PHE A 349 -12.87 -5.86 6.82
C PHE A 349 -13.27 -5.38 8.23
N ASP A 350 -12.38 -5.50 9.22
CA ASP A 350 -12.67 -5.08 10.59
C ASP A 350 -12.86 -3.56 10.69
N ILE A 351 -12.05 -2.75 9.99
CA ILE A 351 -12.22 -1.28 9.93
C ILE A 351 -13.51 -0.93 9.18
N TYR A 352 -13.81 -1.61 8.06
CA TYR A 352 -15.04 -1.40 7.29
C TYR A 352 -16.30 -1.53 8.15
N ILE A 353 -16.30 -2.51 9.06
CA ILE A 353 -17.39 -2.75 10.02
C ILE A 353 -17.35 -1.78 11.20
N GLN A 354 -16.20 -1.57 11.83
CA GLN A 354 -16.07 -0.73 13.04
C GLN A 354 -16.43 0.74 12.76
N GLU A 355 -15.92 1.30 11.67
CA GLU A 355 -16.19 2.69 11.25
C GLU A 355 -17.52 2.84 10.49
N ALA A 356 -18.32 1.77 10.40
CA ALA A 356 -19.59 1.71 9.69
C ALA A 356 -19.52 2.26 8.25
N MET A 357 -18.45 1.93 7.50
CA MET A 357 -18.12 2.58 6.23
C MET A 357 -19.22 2.49 5.17
N ALA A 358 -20.05 1.44 5.19
CA ALA A 358 -21.26 1.34 4.37
C ALA A 358 -22.20 2.56 4.53
N LYS A 359 -22.39 3.03 5.78
CA LYS A 359 -23.20 4.20 6.10
C LYS A 359 -22.54 5.48 5.60
N ASN A 360 -21.23 5.62 5.78
CA ASN A 360 -20.47 6.82 5.38
C ASN A 360 -20.48 6.99 3.85
N ILE A 361 -20.24 5.91 3.11
CA ILE A 361 -20.33 5.88 1.63
C ILE A 361 -21.77 6.16 1.17
N SER A 362 -22.78 5.58 1.82
CA SER A 362 -24.18 5.85 1.48
C SER A 362 -24.60 7.31 1.76
N ALA A 363 -24.09 7.91 2.84
CA ALA A 363 -24.32 9.31 3.17
C ALA A 363 -23.68 10.24 2.13
N PHE A 364 -22.41 10.01 1.79
CA PHE A 364 -21.69 10.73 0.73
C PHE A 364 -22.42 10.65 -0.63
N ARG A 365 -22.84 9.45 -1.04
CA ARG A 365 -23.66 9.25 -2.25
C ARG A 365 -24.94 10.07 -2.24
N SER A 366 -25.66 10.07 -1.11
CA SER A 366 -26.92 10.81 -0.97
C SER A 366 -26.71 12.32 -0.97
N GLN A 367 -25.73 12.80 -0.23
CA GLN A 367 -25.43 14.23 -0.04
C GLN A 367 -24.98 14.92 -1.33
N TYR A 368 -24.20 14.23 -2.16
CA TYR A 368 -23.61 14.79 -3.38
C TYR A 368 -24.18 14.15 -4.67
N ASN A 369 -25.28 13.41 -4.58
CA ASN A 369 -25.94 12.73 -5.70
C ASN A 369 -24.98 11.84 -6.54
N VAL A 370 -24.06 11.14 -5.87
CA VAL A 370 -23.04 10.33 -6.53
C VAL A 370 -23.60 8.93 -6.84
N LYS A 371 -23.61 8.60 -8.13
CA LYS A 371 -24.00 7.27 -8.63
C LYS A 371 -23.00 6.21 -8.13
N ARG A 372 -23.48 5.02 -7.81
CA ARG A 372 -22.63 3.92 -7.30
C ARG A 372 -21.52 3.54 -8.29
N GLU A 373 -21.78 3.66 -9.59
CA GLU A 373 -20.86 3.32 -10.69
C GLU A 373 -19.59 4.20 -10.70
N LYS A 374 -19.67 5.40 -10.14
CA LYS A 374 -18.53 6.31 -9.92
C LYS A 374 -17.64 5.88 -8.74
N LEU A 375 -18.02 4.86 -7.97
CA LEU A 375 -17.36 4.48 -6.73
C LEU A 375 -16.82 3.05 -6.78
N GLY A 376 -15.70 2.85 -6.10
CA GLY A 376 -15.09 1.54 -5.84
C GLY A 376 -14.79 1.33 -4.37
N VAL A 377 -14.71 0.08 -3.94
CA VAL A 377 -14.22 -0.33 -2.62
C VAL A 377 -13.25 -1.51 -2.75
N ILE A 378 -12.24 -1.51 -1.91
CA ILE A 378 -11.19 -2.53 -1.84
C ILE A 378 -11.12 -3.01 -0.39
N VAL A 379 -11.67 -4.21 -0.13
CA VAL A 379 -11.77 -4.76 1.23
C VAL A 379 -10.85 -5.98 1.34
N HIS A 380 -9.84 -5.90 2.19
CA HIS A 380 -8.91 -6.99 2.48
C HIS A 380 -9.11 -7.56 3.90
N SER A 381 -8.31 -8.56 4.28
CA SER A 381 -8.36 -9.19 5.61
C SER A 381 -9.74 -9.72 6.04
N MET A 382 -10.57 -10.20 5.11
CA MET A 382 -11.84 -10.86 5.49
C MET A 382 -11.55 -12.07 6.43
N PRO A 383 -12.22 -12.18 7.60
CA PRO A 383 -11.93 -13.25 8.55
C PRO A 383 -12.21 -14.65 7.98
N THR A 384 -11.27 -15.58 8.19
CA THR A 384 -11.35 -16.97 7.67
C THR A 384 -12.50 -17.80 8.23
N LYS A 385 -13.19 -17.31 9.27
CA LYS A 385 -14.37 -17.95 9.90
C LYS A 385 -15.72 -17.33 9.47
N VAL A 386 -15.73 -16.47 8.44
CA VAL A 386 -16.97 -15.99 7.82
C VAL A 386 -17.67 -17.16 7.13
N THR A 387 -18.96 -17.36 7.39
CA THR A 387 -19.75 -18.40 6.71
C THR A 387 -20.06 -17.97 5.28
N ALA A 388 -20.18 -18.92 4.35
CA ALA A 388 -20.49 -18.62 2.93
C ALA A 388 -21.75 -17.74 2.77
N THR A 389 -22.76 -17.89 3.65
CA THR A 389 -23.94 -17.02 3.69
C THR A 389 -23.61 -15.56 4.04
N LYS A 390 -22.69 -15.33 4.98
CA LYS A 390 -22.22 -13.99 5.35
C LYS A 390 -21.31 -13.39 4.28
N GLU A 391 -20.44 -14.19 3.65
CA GLU A 391 -19.62 -13.76 2.51
C GLU A 391 -20.51 -13.31 1.33
N ARG A 392 -21.49 -14.14 0.94
CA ARG A 392 -22.50 -13.80 -0.08
C ARG A 392 -23.24 -12.50 0.26
N GLN A 393 -23.68 -12.36 1.51
CA GLN A 393 -24.42 -11.17 1.93
C GLN A 393 -23.52 -9.92 1.87
N LEU A 394 -22.26 -10.00 2.31
CA LEU A 394 -21.28 -8.93 2.18
C LEU A 394 -21.05 -8.55 0.71
N VAL A 395 -20.79 -9.51 -0.18
CA VAL A 395 -20.59 -9.23 -1.62
C VAL A 395 -21.82 -8.54 -2.21
N ARG A 396 -23.02 -8.99 -1.87
CA ARG A 396 -24.27 -8.35 -2.28
C ARG A 396 -24.40 -6.91 -1.77
N ASP A 397 -24.15 -6.68 -0.48
CA ASP A 397 -24.24 -5.35 0.14
C ASP A 397 -23.23 -4.38 -0.49
N LEU A 398 -22.01 -4.84 -0.79
CA LEU A 398 -21.00 -4.04 -1.49
C LEU A 398 -21.44 -3.67 -2.92
N ARG A 399 -22.08 -4.58 -3.66
CA ARG A 399 -22.58 -4.34 -5.03
C ARG A 399 -23.77 -3.37 -5.11
N ASP A 400 -24.61 -3.38 -4.08
CA ASP A 400 -25.72 -2.43 -3.95
C ASP A 400 -25.20 -1.04 -3.50
N LEU A 401 -24.09 -1.01 -2.75
CA LEU A 401 -23.42 0.21 -2.26
C LEU A 401 -22.53 0.90 -3.32
N VAL A 402 -21.72 0.16 -4.09
CA VAL A 402 -20.79 0.68 -5.10
C VAL A 402 -20.82 -0.16 -6.39
N GLY A 403 -20.35 0.43 -7.49
CA GLY A 403 -20.33 -0.22 -8.80
C GLY A 403 -19.09 -1.07 -9.07
N ASN A 404 -18.07 -1.01 -8.20
CA ASN A 404 -16.78 -1.66 -8.40
C ASN A 404 -16.26 -2.22 -7.07
N VAL A 405 -15.88 -3.50 -7.02
CA VAL A 405 -15.55 -4.19 -5.75
C VAL A 405 -14.29 -5.04 -5.92
N PHE A 406 -13.35 -4.91 -4.98
CA PHE A 406 -12.38 -5.96 -4.65
C PHE A 406 -12.68 -6.51 -3.25
N LEU A 407 -12.55 -7.83 -3.09
CA LEU A 407 -12.71 -8.49 -1.80
C LEU A 407 -11.74 -9.66 -1.66
N THR A 408 -10.97 -9.67 -0.57
CA THR A 408 -10.01 -10.74 -0.26
C THR A 408 -9.93 -11.05 1.23
N GLY A 409 -9.72 -12.33 1.56
CA GLY A 409 -9.40 -12.80 2.92
C GLY A 409 -7.91 -12.82 3.24
N LEU A 410 -7.04 -12.44 2.29
CA LEU A 410 -5.64 -12.22 2.57
C LEU A 410 -5.45 -10.94 3.41
N ASN A 411 -4.59 -11.03 4.41
CA ASN A 411 -4.16 -9.93 5.29
C ASN A 411 -2.66 -9.60 5.16
N ILE A 412 -1.96 -10.32 4.29
CA ILE A 412 -0.55 -10.18 3.91
C ILE A 412 -0.51 -10.37 2.39
N ASP A 413 0.29 -9.56 1.69
CA ASP A 413 0.55 -9.63 0.24
C ASP A 413 -0.73 -9.78 -0.61
N TYR A 414 -1.78 -9.05 -0.19
CA TYR A 414 -3.18 -9.26 -0.57
C TYR A 414 -3.56 -8.80 -1.99
N TYR A 415 -2.61 -8.18 -2.70
CA TYR A 415 -2.65 -7.86 -4.13
C TYR A 415 -1.69 -8.73 -4.98
N GLU A 416 -0.81 -9.49 -4.31
CA GLU A 416 0.25 -10.30 -4.95
C GLU A 416 -0.11 -11.79 -5.00
N HIS A 417 -1.22 -12.19 -4.36
CA HIS A 417 -1.69 -13.57 -4.34
C HIS A 417 -3.22 -13.68 -4.51
N PHE A 418 -3.68 -14.80 -5.07
CA PHE A 418 -5.09 -15.16 -5.05
C PHE A 418 -5.47 -15.80 -3.72
N TRP A 419 -6.47 -15.24 -3.05
CA TRP A 419 -7.09 -15.90 -1.90
C TRP A 419 -7.84 -17.17 -2.30
N THR A 420 -7.92 -18.17 -1.41
CA THR A 420 -8.70 -19.39 -1.62
C THR A 420 -10.19 -19.11 -1.89
N GLY A 421 -10.72 -18.01 -1.36
CA GLY A 421 -12.10 -17.56 -1.62
C GLY A 421 -12.32 -16.83 -2.95
N TRP A 422 -11.29 -16.57 -3.76
CA TRP A 422 -11.40 -15.85 -5.05
C TRP A 422 -12.52 -16.40 -5.97
N ARG A 423 -12.60 -17.74 -6.11
CA ARG A 423 -13.63 -18.42 -6.91
C ARG A 423 -15.04 -18.35 -6.30
N THR A 424 -15.17 -18.02 -5.02
CA THR A 424 -16.46 -17.76 -4.38
C THR A 424 -16.83 -16.30 -4.59
N PHE A 425 -15.93 -15.37 -4.27
CA PHE A 425 -16.09 -13.94 -4.53
C PHE A 425 -16.59 -13.63 -5.95
N VAL A 426 -15.89 -14.09 -7.00
CA VAL A 426 -16.29 -13.81 -8.40
C VAL A 426 -17.66 -14.42 -8.74
N ARG A 427 -17.99 -15.60 -8.19
CA ARG A 427 -19.31 -16.22 -8.37
C ARG A 427 -20.43 -15.41 -7.75
N GLU A 428 -20.19 -14.86 -6.55
CA GLU A 428 -21.16 -13.99 -5.87
C GLU A 428 -21.22 -12.59 -6.51
N MET A 429 -20.17 -12.14 -7.22
CA MET A 429 -20.24 -10.97 -8.12
C MET A 429 -21.13 -11.23 -9.35
N ALA A 430 -21.19 -12.48 -9.84
CA ALA A 430 -22.03 -12.89 -10.96
C ALA A 430 -23.48 -13.25 -10.59
N ALA A 431 -23.83 -13.29 -9.29
CA ALA A 431 -25.18 -13.65 -8.83
C ALA A 431 -26.21 -12.54 -9.10
N ASN A 432 -27.48 -12.88 -9.34
CA ASN A 432 -28.58 -11.92 -9.51
C ASN A 432 -29.45 -11.83 -8.25
#